data_AF-A0AAD3CGQ8-F1
#
_entry.id   AF-A0AAD3CGQ8-F1
#
_cell.length_a   1.000
_cell.length_b   1.000
_cell.length_c   1.000
_cell.angle_alpha   90.00
_cell.angle_beta   90.00
_cell.angle_gamma   90.00
#
_symmetry.space_group_name_H-M   'P 1'
#
loop_
_entity.id
_entity.type
_entity.pdbx_description
1 polymer ?
#
loop_
_entity_poly.entity_id
_entity_poly.type
_entity_poly.pdbx_seq_one_letter_code
_entity_poly.pdbx_strand_id
1 'polypeptide(L)'
;MIHNLDKADNRFKDDENKEEGPWMHNAVPRQSLACSSQKILSTINPPSHDFLKSLKHRKDLKRHEFDTIIGAKMIRIQGGFWDPQHAVDYFKEHFPCAKYIVNSRDPMGILSSRSRLGWMNADLEHLESIKKEVQFLKRNATKMGTDRAVFLQMEKWVNDTSTLNEVIEWLGYDDCRLHHVQHQNFDGFGLDGSNPQVGECKLRASESHRDTID
;
A
#
# COMPACT_ATOMS: atom_id res chain seq x y z
N MET A 1 55.05 -2.67 -11.31
CA MET A 1 54.28 -2.64 -10.05
C MET A 1 52.87 -2.20 -10.40
N ILE A 2 52.00 -3.16 -10.74
CA ILE A 2 50.57 -2.99 -11.04
C ILE A 2 49.91 -4.15 -10.31
N HIS A 3 49.11 -3.87 -9.29
CA HIS A 3 48.37 -4.89 -8.55
C HIS A 3 47.10 -5.24 -9.34
N ASN A 4 47.01 -6.51 -9.76
CA ASN A 4 45.79 -7.12 -10.28
C ASN A 4 44.69 -7.09 -9.21
N LEU A 5 43.71 -6.21 -9.38
CA LEU A 5 42.41 -6.27 -8.73
C LEU A 5 41.47 -7.07 -9.65
N ASP A 6 41.56 -8.40 -9.60
CA ASP A 6 40.54 -9.27 -10.18
C ASP A 6 40.44 -10.56 -9.35
N LYS A 7 39.80 -10.43 -8.19
CA LYS A 7 39.05 -11.51 -7.56
C LYS A 7 37.78 -10.89 -6.99
N ALA A 8 36.75 -10.82 -7.83
CA ALA A 8 35.39 -10.62 -7.34
C ALA A 8 35.08 -11.68 -6.28
N ASP A 9 34.60 -11.19 -5.15
CA ASP A 9 34.26 -11.97 -3.97
C ASP A 9 33.03 -12.85 -4.25
N ASN A 10 33.26 -14.10 -4.65
CA ASN A 10 32.23 -15.08 -5.00
C ASN A 10 31.51 -15.69 -3.77
N ARG A 11 31.34 -14.94 -2.69
CA ARG A 11 30.62 -15.41 -1.48
C ARG A 11 29.09 -15.38 -1.62
N PHE A 12 28.57 -14.85 -2.71
CA PHE A 12 27.16 -14.89 -3.08
C PHE A 12 27.02 -15.64 -4.41
N LYS A 13 27.29 -16.94 -4.39
CA LYS A 13 26.68 -17.81 -5.41
C LYS A 13 25.22 -17.95 -5.00
N ASP A 14 24.37 -17.22 -5.70
CA ASP A 14 22.93 -17.49 -5.71
C ASP A 14 22.75 -18.96 -6.08
N ASP A 15 22.21 -19.75 -5.14
CA ASP A 15 21.73 -21.09 -5.46
C ASP A 15 20.69 -20.92 -6.56
N GLU A 16 20.97 -21.51 -7.72
CA GLU A 16 20.14 -21.44 -8.91
C GLU A 16 18.68 -21.81 -8.56
N ASN A 17 17.79 -20.83 -8.74
CA ASN A 17 16.35 -21.02 -8.98
C ASN A 17 15.57 -21.84 -7.95
N LYS A 18 15.49 -21.34 -6.71
CA LYS A 18 14.37 -21.69 -5.82
C LYS A 18 13.61 -20.45 -5.36
N GLU A 19 12.49 -20.20 -6.03
CA GLU A 19 11.44 -19.29 -5.58
C GLU A 19 10.75 -19.87 -4.34
N GLU A 20 11.36 -19.72 -3.17
CA GLU A 20 10.78 -20.15 -1.88
C GLU A 20 10.51 -18.96 -0.93
N GLY A 21 10.35 -17.75 -1.48
CA GLY A 21 9.86 -16.59 -0.76
C GLY A 21 8.33 -16.46 -0.85
N PRO A 22 7.64 -15.92 0.16
CA PRO A 22 6.26 -15.50 0.00
C PRO A 22 6.14 -14.60 -1.24
N TRP A 23 5.20 -14.91 -2.13
CA TRP A 23 4.78 -14.06 -3.25
C TRP A 23 5.77 -14.00 -4.43
N MET A 24 6.50 -15.08 -4.71
CA MET A 24 7.46 -15.18 -5.84
C MET A 24 8.55 -14.10 -5.83
N HIS A 25 8.89 -13.59 -4.64
CA HIS A 25 10.09 -12.80 -4.45
C HIS A 25 11.30 -13.72 -4.26
N ASN A 26 12.48 -13.25 -4.67
CA ASN A 26 13.76 -13.91 -4.38
C ASN A 26 13.84 -14.31 -2.91
N ALA A 27 14.42 -15.49 -2.64
CA ALA A 27 14.64 -15.97 -1.29
C ALA A 27 15.31 -14.87 -0.45
N VAL A 28 14.65 -14.48 0.65
CA VAL A 28 15.15 -13.44 1.54
C VAL A 28 16.38 -14.02 2.25
N PRO A 29 17.60 -13.51 2.00
CA PRO A 29 18.81 -14.11 2.56
C PRO A 29 18.71 -14.16 4.09
N ARG A 30 19.34 -15.15 4.75
CA ARG A 30 19.39 -15.20 6.23
C ARG A 30 20.04 -13.95 6.86
N GLN A 31 20.77 -13.17 6.07
CA GLN A 31 21.38 -11.88 6.41
C GLN A 31 20.54 -10.68 5.99
N SER A 32 19.36 -10.91 5.41
CA SER A 32 18.44 -9.86 5.00
C SER A 32 17.98 -9.08 6.21
N LEU A 33 17.99 -7.77 6.05
CA LEU A 33 17.42 -6.90 7.05
C LEU A 33 15.91 -7.07 7.14
N ALA A 34 15.16 -7.76 6.26
CA ALA A 34 13.69 -7.79 6.29
C ALA A 34 13.02 -7.95 7.68
N CYS A 35 13.49 -8.86 8.54
CA CYS A 35 12.98 -9.00 9.92
C CYS A 35 13.50 -7.87 10.85
N SER A 36 14.75 -7.46 10.67
CA SER A 36 15.29 -6.25 11.28
C SER A 36 14.58 -4.99 10.78
N SER A 37 14.05 -4.96 9.56
CA SER A 37 13.31 -3.88 8.90
C SER A 37 11.92 -3.77 9.48
N GLN A 38 11.31 -4.88 9.90
CA GLN A 38 10.09 -4.85 10.74
C GLN A 38 10.39 -4.27 12.13
N LYS A 39 11.50 -4.65 12.77
CA LYS A 39 11.95 -4.02 14.03
C LYS A 39 12.38 -2.55 13.84
N ILE A 40 12.96 -2.23 12.70
CA ILE A 40 13.43 -0.90 12.32
C ILE A 40 12.22 -0.05 11.91
N LEU A 41 11.12 -0.60 11.37
CA LEU A 41 9.86 0.14 11.19
C LEU A 41 9.26 0.57 12.53
N SER A 42 9.38 -0.25 13.57
CA SER A 42 9.12 0.18 14.96
C SER A 42 10.20 1.10 15.56
N THR A 43 11.31 1.36 14.86
CA THR A 43 12.43 2.22 15.29
C THR A 43 12.63 3.48 14.43
N ILE A 44 12.04 3.58 13.22
CA ILE A 44 12.33 4.62 12.21
C ILE A 44 11.60 5.92 12.48
N ASN A 45 10.48 5.90 13.19
CA ASN A 45 9.83 7.13 13.63
C ASN A 45 9.63 7.09 15.15
N PRO A 46 10.72 7.10 15.93
CA PRO A 46 10.58 7.21 17.36
C PRO A 46 9.90 8.56 17.63
N PRO A 47 9.02 8.63 18.65
CA PRO A 47 8.41 9.90 19.01
C PRO A 47 9.50 10.94 19.25
N SER A 48 9.24 12.20 18.92
CA SER A 48 10.23 13.27 19.10
C SER A 48 10.74 13.28 20.55
N HIS A 49 12.00 13.67 20.74
CA HIS A 49 12.62 13.68 22.06
C HIS A 49 11.82 14.52 23.09
N ASP A 50 11.16 15.58 22.63
CA ASP A 50 10.31 16.43 23.46
C ASP A 50 8.97 15.75 23.82
N PHE A 51 8.42 14.92 22.93
CA PHE A 51 7.28 14.06 23.22
C PHE A 51 7.65 12.96 24.24
N LEU A 52 8.80 12.32 24.07
CA LEU A 52 9.27 11.30 25.01
C LEU A 52 9.49 11.87 26.42
N LYS A 53 9.92 13.13 26.53
CA LYS A 53 10.04 13.84 27.81
C LYS A 53 8.70 14.23 28.44
N SER A 54 7.64 14.40 27.63
CA SER A 54 6.31 14.81 28.10
C SER A 54 5.39 13.63 28.44
N LEU A 55 5.79 12.39 28.12
CA LEU A 55 5.08 11.16 28.48
C LEU A 55 4.94 11.02 30.01
N LYS A 56 3.75 11.28 30.53
CA LYS A 56 3.40 11.01 31.93
C LYS A 56 3.04 9.55 32.14
N HIS A 57 2.48 8.87 31.13
CA HIS A 57 2.06 7.48 31.21
C HIS A 57 2.38 6.66 29.95
N ARG A 58 2.68 5.36 30.11
CA ARG A 58 2.91 4.41 29.00
C ARG A 58 1.72 4.29 28.02
N LYS A 59 0.50 4.64 28.45
CA LYS A 59 -0.70 4.61 27.58
C LYS A 59 -0.65 5.69 26.48
N ASP A 60 0.05 6.80 26.72
CA ASP A 60 0.14 7.93 25.79
C ASP A 60 1.08 7.61 24.61
N LEU A 61 2.10 6.78 24.85
CA LEU A 61 3.01 6.28 23.82
C LEU A 61 2.28 5.34 22.84
N LYS A 62 1.49 4.39 23.36
CA LYS A 62 0.69 3.49 22.52
C LYS A 62 -0.29 4.26 21.63
N ARG A 63 -0.91 5.32 22.18
CA ARG A 63 -1.85 6.17 21.44
C ARG A 63 -1.16 6.92 20.29
N HIS A 64 0.04 7.44 20.52
CA HIS A 64 0.83 8.11 19.48
C HIS A 64 1.30 7.15 18.36
N GLU A 65 1.69 5.93 18.72
CA GLU A 65 2.04 4.87 17.75
C GLU A 65 0.83 4.42 16.91
N PHE A 66 -0.39 4.47 17.47
CA PHE A 66 -1.63 4.22 16.72
C PHE A 66 -1.98 5.36 15.74
N ASP A 67 -1.58 6.60 16.05
CA ASP A 67 -1.91 7.80 15.27
C ASP A 67 -0.94 8.05 14.10
N THR A 68 0.09 7.21 13.92
CA THR A 68 1.04 7.32 12.80
C THR A 68 0.87 6.17 11.80
N ILE A 69 0.64 6.48 10.52
CA ILE A 69 0.71 5.47 9.45
C ILE A 69 2.20 5.11 9.24
N ILE A 70 2.58 3.93 9.73
CA ILE A 70 3.97 3.44 9.72
C ILE A 70 4.40 2.98 8.30
N GLY A 71 3.44 2.82 7.38
CA GLY A 71 3.72 2.56 5.97
C GLY A 71 2.48 2.19 5.17
N ALA A 72 2.63 2.09 3.86
CA ALA A 72 1.62 1.59 2.93
C ALA A 72 2.16 0.39 2.16
N LYS A 73 1.32 -0.63 1.95
CA LYS A 73 1.65 -1.79 1.12
C LYS A 73 0.52 -2.05 0.14
N MET A 74 0.86 -2.12 -1.14
CA MET A 74 -0.07 -2.60 -2.16
C MET A 74 -0.10 -4.13 -2.14
N ILE A 75 -1.31 -4.69 -2.10
CA ILE A 75 -1.56 -6.13 -2.11
C ILE A 75 -2.40 -6.47 -3.32
N ARG A 76 -1.91 -7.39 -4.15
CA ARG A 76 -2.71 -8.00 -5.23
C ARG A 76 -3.26 -9.31 -4.72
N ILE A 77 -4.57 -9.35 -4.50
CA ILE A 77 -5.28 -10.58 -4.07
C ILE A 77 -5.59 -11.53 -5.25
N GLN A 78 -5.31 -11.09 -6.48
CA GLN A 78 -5.56 -11.84 -7.71
C GLN A 78 -4.29 -12.57 -8.13
N GLY A 79 -4.37 -13.90 -8.31
CA GLY A 79 -3.26 -14.72 -8.84
C GLY A 79 -2.35 -15.37 -7.79
N GLY A 80 -2.72 -15.35 -6.50
CA GLY A 80 -2.02 -16.10 -5.45
C GLY A 80 -2.60 -17.49 -5.22
N PHE A 81 -1.95 -18.27 -4.34
CA PHE A 81 -2.45 -19.59 -3.88
C PHE A 81 -3.67 -19.51 -2.96
N TRP A 82 -4.15 -18.30 -2.66
CA TRP A 82 -5.20 -18.07 -1.68
C TRP A 82 -6.52 -17.79 -2.38
N ASP A 83 -7.59 -18.35 -1.83
CA ASP A 83 -8.92 -17.89 -2.16
C ASP A 83 -9.05 -16.39 -1.80
N PRO A 84 -9.61 -15.54 -2.68
CA PRO A 84 -9.72 -14.11 -2.43
C PRO A 84 -10.44 -13.75 -1.13
N GLN A 85 -11.45 -14.53 -0.73
CA GLN A 85 -12.18 -14.28 0.52
C GLN A 85 -11.30 -14.61 1.73
N HIS A 86 -10.57 -15.73 1.69
CA HIS A 86 -9.58 -16.03 2.73
C HIS A 86 -8.52 -14.94 2.88
N ALA A 87 -8.02 -14.37 1.78
CA ALA A 87 -7.07 -13.26 1.85
C ALA A 87 -7.66 -12.03 2.55
N VAL A 88 -8.90 -11.65 2.19
CA VAL A 88 -9.60 -10.53 2.84
C VAL A 88 -9.78 -10.76 4.34
N ASP A 89 -10.21 -11.96 4.74
CA ASP A 89 -10.44 -12.27 6.15
C ASP A 89 -9.14 -12.32 6.96
N TYR A 90 -8.06 -12.85 6.38
CA TYR A 90 -6.73 -12.80 7.00
C TYR A 90 -6.30 -11.36 7.30
N PHE A 91 -6.43 -10.43 6.36
CA PHE A 91 -6.04 -9.03 6.58
C PHE A 91 -6.91 -8.37 7.64
N LYS A 92 -8.22 -8.60 7.62
CA LYS A 92 -9.15 -8.06 8.62
C LYS A 92 -8.79 -8.51 10.04
N GLU A 93 -8.41 -9.77 10.19
CA GLU A 93 -8.05 -10.40 11.46
C GLU A 93 -6.69 -9.92 11.97
N HIS A 94 -5.67 -9.90 11.11
CA HIS A 94 -4.29 -9.63 11.53
C HIS A 94 -3.93 -8.14 11.52
N PHE A 95 -4.69 -7.31 10.79
CA PHE A 95 -4.52 -5.86 10.77
C PHE A 95 -5.85 -5.15 11.08
N PRO A 96 -6.36 -5.30 12.32
CA PRO A 96 -7.66 -4.77 12.72
C PRO A 96 -7.71 -3.23 12.67
N CYS A 97 -6.57 -2.55 12.83
CA CYS A 97 -6.46 -1.09 12.80
C CYS A 97 -6.11 -0.53 11.41
N ALA A 98 -5.84 -1.38 10.41
CA ALA A 98 -5.51 -0.90 9.09
C ALA A 98 -6.72 -0.28 8.38
N LYS A 99 -6.44 0.78 7.64
CA LYS A 99 -7.32 1.37 6.63
C LYS A 99 -7.00 0.76 5.26
N TYR A 100 -8.03 0.44 4.49
CA TYR A 100 -7.93 -0.25 3.20
C TYR A 100 -8.41 0.65 2.06
N ILE A 101 -7.51 0.93 1.12
CA ILE A 101 -7.89 1.56 -0.14
C ILE A 101 -8.08 0.44 -1.18
N VAL A 102 -9.32 0.15 -1.51
CA VAL A 102 -9.67 -0.88 -2.49
C VAL A 102 -9.86 -0.22 -3.85
N ASN A 103 -8.80 -0.26 -4.66
CA ASN A 103 -8.83 0.34 -5.99
C ASN A 103 -9.26 -0.68 -7.05
N SER A 104 -10.06 -0.21 -8.02
CA SER A 104 -10.50 -0.99 -9.17
C SER A 104 -10.55 -0.10 -10.42
N ARG A 105 -10.86 -0.70 -11.56
CA ARG A 105 -11.05 -0.03 -12.85
C ARG A 105 -12.31 -0.61 -13.50
N ASP A 106 -12.88 0.12 -14.46
CA ASP A 106 -13.94 -0.41 -15.31
C ASP A 106 -13.55 -1.79 -15.92
N PRO A 107 -14.44 -2.80 -15.86
CA PRO A 107 -14.15 -4.14 -16.40
C PRO A 107 -13.69 -4.18 -17.86
N MET A 108 -14.25 -3.33 -18.73
CA MET A 108 -13.83 -3.25 -20.14
C MET A 108 -12.44 -2.62 -20.25
N GLY A 109 -12.14 -1.62 -19.42
CA GLY A 109 -10.80 -1.04 -19.30
C GLY A 109 -9.75 -2.06 -18.86
N ILE A 110 -10.09 -2.93 -17.91
CA ILE A 110 -9.22 -4.03 -17.45
C ILE A 110 -9.01 -5.04 -18.58
N LEU A 111 -10.10 -5.54 -19.19
CA LEU A 111 -10.04 -6.53 -20.27
C LEU A 111 -9.19 -6.03 -21.44
N SER A 112 -9.44 -4.80 -21.88
CA SER A 112 -8.70 -4.17 -22.99
C SER A 112 -7.22 -4.05 -22.66
N SER A 113 -6.88 -3.68 -21.42
CA SER A 113 -5.49 -3.58 -20.99
C SER A 113 -4.79 -4.93 -20.95
N ARG A 114 -5.45 -5.98 -20.40
CA ARG A 114 -4.88 -7.33 -20.30
C ARG A 114 -4.72 -7.97 -21.68
N SER A 115 -5.69 -7.77 -22.57
CA SER A 115 -5.63 -8.23 -23.97
C SER A 115 -4.50 -7.56 -24.74
N ARG A 116 -4.36 -6.23 -24.63
CA ARG A 116 -3.27 -5.49 -25.28
C ARG A 116 -1.88 -5.96 -24.82
N LEU A 117 -1.74 -6.42 -23.58
CA LEU A 117 -0.49 -6.95 -23.03
C LEU A 117 -0.27 -8.43 -23.34
N GLY A 118 -1.18 -9.09 -24.07
CA GLY A 118 -1.09 -10.50 -24.40
C GLY A 118 -1.31 -11.43 -23.21
N TRP A 119 -1.90 -10.94 -22.11
CA TRP A 119 -2.13 -11.75 -20.90
C TRP A 119 -3.38 -12.63 -20.98
N MET A 120 -4.34 -12.26 -21.84
CA MET A 120 -5.57 -13.03 -22.08
C MET A 120 -6.23 -12.60 -23.39
N ASN A 121 -7.14 -13.43 -23.90
CA ASN A 121 -7.98 -13.03 -25.02
C ASN A 121 -9.13 -12.13 -24.54
N ALA A 122 -9.53 -11.17 -25.38
CA ALA A 122 -10.69 -10.34 -25.12
C ALA A 122 -11.97 -11.11 -25.49
N ASP A 123 -12.50 -11.89 -24.57
CA ASP A 123 -13.77 -12.61 -24.74
C ASP A 123 -14.77 -12.33 -23.61
N LEU A 124 -16.01 -12.79 -23.82
CA LEU A 124 -17.13 -12.55 -22.92
C LEU A 124 -16.95 -13.27 -21.57
N GLU A 125 -16.30 -14.43 -21.56
CA GLU A 125 -16.07 -15.21 -20.34
C GLU A 125 -15.12 -14.47 -19.39
N HIS A 126 -14.01 -13.96 -19.93
CA HIS A 126 -13.07 -13.14 -19.17
C HIS A 126 -13.71 -11.84 -18.68
N LEU A 127 -14.55 -11.19 -19.50
CA LEU A 127 -15.28 -10.00 -19.07
C LEU A 127 -16.17 -10.27 -17.87
N GLU A 128 -16.95 -11.35 -17.90
CA GLU A 128 -17.83 -11.72 -16.79
C GLU A 128 -17.04 -12.12 -15.54
N SER A 129 -15.88 -12.76 -15.70
CA SER A 129 -14.96 -13.01 -14.58
C SER A 129 -14.47 -11.70 -13.94
N ILE A 130 -14.01 -10.74 -14.76
CA ILE A 130 -13.54 -9.43 -14.27
C ILE A 130 -14.68 -8.67 -13.57
N LYS A 131 -15.91 -8.70 -14.11
CA LYS A 131 -17.07 -8.09 -13.44
C LYS A 131 -17.31 -8.68 -12.06
N LYS A 132 -17.22 -10.01 -11.92
CA LYS A 132 -17.35 -10.71 -10.63
C LYS A 132 -16.24 -10.30 -9.66
N GLU A 133 -15.01 -10.16 -10.14
CA GLU A 133 -13.87 -9.69 -9.33
C GLU A 133 -14.09 -8.25 -8.82
N VAL A 134 -14.49 -7.32 -9.69
CA VAL A 134 -14.76 -5.92 -9.30
C VAL A 134 -15.92 -5.86 -8.30
N GLN A 135 -16.98 -6.65 -8.50
CA GLN A 135 -18.09 -6.75 -7.55
C GLN A 135 -17.65 -7.36 -6.22
N PHE A 136 -16.76 -8.34 -6.21
CA PHE A 136 -16.19 -8.91 -5.00
C PHE A 136 -15.42 -7.85 -4.20
N LEU A 137 -14.55 -7.07 -4.86
CA LEU A 137 -13.79 -5.99 -4.23
C LEU A 137 -14.71 -4.94 -3.63
N LYS A 138 -15.69 -4.46 -4.41
CA LYS A 138 -16.68 -3.47 -3.95
C LYS A 138 -17.46 -3.97 -2.74
N ARG A 139 -17.99 -5.20 -2.79
CA ARG A 139 -18.76 -5.79 -1.68
C ARG A 139 -17.93 -5.91 -0.41
N ASN A 140 -16.66 -6.32 -0.52
CA ASN A 140 -15.80 -6.46 0.65
C ASN A 140 -15.42 -5.10 1.25
N ALA A 141 -15.11 -4.09 0.43
CA ALA A 141 -14.92 -2.73 0.92
C ALA A 141 -16.17 -2.21 1.65
N THR A 142 -17.37 -2.40 1.08
CA THR A 142 -18.63 -2.03 1.75
C THR A 142 -18.82 -2.76 3.08
N LYS A 143 -18.53 -4.07 3.14
CA LYS A 143 -18.64 -4.86 4.37
C LYS A 143 -17.64 -4.43 5.46
N MET A 144 -16.49 -3.89 5.11
CA MET A 144 -15.51 -3.37 6.07
C MET A 144 -15.97 -2.06 6.73
N GLY A 145 -16.92 -1.35 6.11
CA GLY A 145 -17.40 -0.05 6.59
C GLY A 145 -16.54 1.12 6.12
N THR A 146 -17.14 2.30 6.07
CA THR A 146 -16.50 3.54 5.56
C THR A 146 -15.33 4.01 6.42
N ASP A 147 -15.29 3.63 7.69
CA ASP A 147 -14.20 4.01 8.60
C ASP A 147 -12.91 3.22 8.31
N ARG A 148 -13.06 2.00 7.76
CA ARG A 148 -11.94 1.07 7.52
C ARG A 148 -11.60 0.89 6.07
N ALA A 149 -12.54 1.10 5.14
CA ALA A 149 -12.27 0.92 3.73
C ALA A 149 -12.93 1.98 2.86
N VAL A 150 -12.19 2.40 1.84
CA VAL A 150 -12.69 3.21 0.73
C VAL A 150 -12.56 2.43 -0.57
N PHE A 151 -13.64 2.39 -1.36
CA PHE A 151 -13.62 1.80 -2.69
C PHE A 151 -13.42 2.88 -3.74
N LEU A 152 -12.30 2.82 -4.45
CA LEU A 152 -11.92 3.77 -5.47
C LEU A 152 -11.99 3.13 -6.86
N GLN A 153 -12.58 3.88 -7.79
CA GLN A 153 -12.55 3.54 -9.21
C GLN A 153 -11.53 4.46 -9.88
N MET A 154 -10.62 3.87 -10.66
CA MET A 154 -9.54 4.59 -11.35
C MET A 154 -10.06 5.77 -12.17
N GLU A 155 -11.19 5.60 -12.84
CA GLU A 155 -11.83 6.61 -13.67
C GLU A 155 -12.19 7.88 -12.88
N LYS A 156 -12.38 7.78 -11.57
CA LYS A 156 -12.72 8.91 -10.71
C LYS A 156 -11.52 9.73 -10.28
N TRP A 157 -10.34 9.12 -10.17
CA TRP A 157 -9.17 9.79 -9.61
C TRP A 157 -8.04 10.01 -10.61
N VAL A 158 -8.04 9.32 -11.76
CA VAL A 158 -6.94 9.40 -12.73
C VAL A 158 -6.66 10.82 -13.22
N ASN A 159 -7.70 11.65 -13.34
CA ASN A 159 -7.61 13.04 -13.80
C ASN A 159 -8.14 14.05 -12.77
N ASP A 160 -8.38 13.61 -11.54
CA ASP A 160 -9.03 14.42 -10.51
C ASP A 160 -8.38 14.16 -9.16
N THR A 161 -7.64 15.16 -8.69
CA THR A 161 -6.98 15.12 -7.37
C THR A 161 -7.97 15.28 -6.23
N SER A 162 -9.19 15.77 -6.45
CA SER A 162 -10.17 15.96 -5.37
C SER A 162 -10.53 14.63 -4.72
N THR A 163 -10.81 13.59 -5.53
CA THR A 163 -11.06 12.24 -5.03
C THR A 163 -9.89 11.70 -4.19
N LEU A 164 -8.64 11.97 -4.57
CA LEU A 164 -7.48 11.53 -3.79
C LEU A 164 -7.26 12.38 -2.53
N ASN A 165 -7.58 13.67 -2.58
CA ASN A 165 -7.53 14.55 -1.42
C ASN A 165 -8.57 14.13 -0.37
N GLU A 166 -9.78 13.73 -0.79
CA GLU A 166 -10.77 13.13 0.12
C GLU A 166 -10.24 11.86 0.80
N VAL A 167 -9.47 11.04 0.07
CA VAL A 167 -8.83 9.84 0.63
C VAL A 167 -7.72 10.20 1.62
N ILE A 168 -6.93 11.25 1.33
CA ILE A 168 -5.88 11.76 2.22
C ILE A 168 -6.49 12.29 3.53
N GLU A 169 -7.55 13.08 3.42
CA GLU A 169 -8.32 13.56 4.57
C GLU A 169 -8.92 12.39 5.36
N TRP A 170 -9.52 11.41 4.67
CA TRP A 170 -10.03 10.18 5.27
C TRP A 170 -8.94 9.37 5.98
N LEU A 171 -7.72 9.34 5.46
CA LEU A 171 -6.59 8.70 6.13
C LEU A 171 -6.21 9.41 7.44
N GLY A 172 -6.55 10.69 7.59
CA GLY A 172 -6.30 11.50 8.77
C GLY A 172 -5.18 12.53 8.59
N TYR A 173 -4.84 12.88 7.34
CA TYR A 173 -3.88 13.94 7.05
C TYR A 173 -4.60 15.27 6.86
N ASP A 174 -4.08 16.31 7.50
CA ASP A 174 -4.47 17.71 7.32
C ASP A 174 -3.41 18.45 6.51
N ASP A 175 -3.79 19.60 5.93
CA ASP A 175 -2.93 20.46 5.12
C ASP A 175 -2.24 19.76 3.92
N CYS A 176 -2.62 18.52 3.62
CA CYS A 176 -2.04 17.70 2.57
C CYS A 176 -2.95 17.73 1.34
N ARG A 177 -2.49 18.36 0.26
CA ARG A 177 -3.23 18.41 -1.00
C ARG A 177 -2.35 18.01 -2.17
N LEU A 178 -2.88 17.11 -2.98
CA LEU A 178 -2.37 16.76 -4.29
C LEU A 178 -2.83 17.81 -5.29
N HIS A 179 -1.86 18.38 -6.00
CA HIS A 179 -2.11 19.28 -7.12
C HIS A 179 -2.12 18.55 -8.46
N HIS A 180 -1.42 17.43 -8.55
CA HIS A 180 -1.32 16.60 -9.75
C HIS A 180 -1.34 15.12 -9.40
N VAL A 181 -1.90 14.31 -10.31
CA VAL A 181 -1.80 12.85 -10.28
C VAL A 181 -0.73 12.46 -11.29
N GLN A 182 0.37 11.89 -10.82
CA GLN A 182 1.41 11.38 -11.71
C GLN A 182 1.01 10.01 -12.24
N HIS A 183 1.13 9.82 -13.55
CA HIS A 183 0.85 8.56 -14.22
C HIS A 183 2.16 7.79 -14.42
N GLN A 184 2.37 6.77 -13.59
CA GLN A 184 3.38 5.75 -13.88
C GLN A 184 2.86 4.83 -14.99
N ASN A 185 3.67 4.64 -16.04
CA ASN A 185 3.35 3.96 -17.30
C ASN A 185 2.61 4.81 -18.35
N PHE A 186 2.87 6.12 -18.38
CA PHE A 186 2.57 6.94 -19.56
C PHE A 186 3.35 6.34 -20.75
N ASP A 187 2.66 5.98 -21.84
CA ASP A 187 3.22 5.25 -22.99
C ASP A 187 3.94 3.93 -22.68
N GLY A 188 3.48 3.21 -21.65
CA GLY A 188 3.89 1.82 -21.38
C GLY A 188 4.96 1.67 -20.29
N PHE A 189 5.91 2.60 -20.19
CA PHE A 189 6.93 2.63 -19.12
C PHE A 189 7.41 4.04 -18.73
N GLY A 190 6.89 5.10 -19.35
CA GLY A 190 7.27 6.48 -19.05
C GLY A 190 6.57 7.04 -17.82
N LEU A 191 7.14 8.11 -17.27
CA LEU A 191 6.42 9.05 -16.43
C LEU A 191 5.78 10.08 -17.37
N ASP A 192 4.53 10.46 -17.12
CA ASP A 192 4.05 11.70 -17.70
C ASP A 192 4.94 12.83 -17.18
N GLY A 193 5.27 13.83 -18.01
CA GLY A 193 6.17 14.92 -17.63
C GLY A 193 5.66 15.81 -16.49
N SER A 194 4.59 15.39 -15.80
CA SER A 194 4.07 16.04 -14.61
C SER A 194 5.04 15.83 -13.45
N ASN A 195 5.37 16.93 -12.79
CA ASN A 195 6.16 16.90 -11.57
C ASN A 195 5.17 16.78 -10.41
N PRO A 196 5.13 15.65 -9.65
CA PRO A 196 4.21 15.51 -8.54
C PRO A 196 4.58 16.51 -7.46
N GLN A 197 3.92 17.67 -7.46
CA GLN A 197 3.96 18.59 -6.35
C GLN A 197 2.95 18.11 -5.31
N VAL A 198 3.48 17.50 -4.25
CA VAL A 198 2.73 17.25 -3.03
C VAL A 198 3.03 18.42 -2.09
N GLY A 199 1.98 19.07 -1.57
CA GLY A 199 2.15 20.09 -0.52
C GLY A 199 2.74 19.49 0.77
N GLU A 200 3.07 20.33 1.74
CA GLU A 200 3.54 19.86 3.06
C GLU A 200 2.40 19.14 3.81
N CYS A 201 2.49 17.82 3.94
CA CYS A 201 1.47 17.02 4.63
C CYS A 201 1.69 17.01 6.15
N LYS A 202 0.65 17.33 6.93
CA LYS A 202 0.66 17.19 8.39
C LYS A 202 -0.34 16.11 8.80
N LEU A 203 0.02 15.27 9.77
CA LEU A 203 -0.96 14.37 10.36
C LEU A 203 -1.86 15.16 11.30
N ARG A 204 -3.18 14.98 11.19
CA ARG A 204 -4.12 15.54 12.17
C ARG A 204 -3.79 14.93 13.51
N ALA A 205 -3.37 15.74 14.47
CA ALA A 205 -3.32 15.28 15.85
C ALA A 205 -4.74 14.87 16.21
N SER A 206 -4.95 13.62 16.66
CA SER A 206 -6.27 13.20 17.12
C SER A 206 -6.64 14.14 18.27
N GLU A 207 -7.55 15.09 18.01
CA GLU A 207 -8.15 15.86 19.08
C GLU A 207 -8.90 14.83 19.89
N SER A 208 -8.30 14.41 21.01
CA SER A 208 -8.94 13.54 21.96
C SER A 208 -10.31 14.15 22.20
N HIS A 209 -11.38 13.43 21.85
CA HIS A 209 -12.66 13.64 22.50
C HIS A 209 -12.35 13.63 23.99
N ARG A 210 -12.19 14.83 24.55
CA ARG A 210 -12.33 15.07 25.96
C ARG A 210 -13.83 14.94 26.12
N ASP A 211 -14.27 13.71 26.34
CA ASP A 211 -15.54 13.48 26.99
C ASP A 211 -15.43 14.25 28.31
N THR A 212 -15.97 15.46 28.32
CA THR A 212 -16.33 16.16 29.54
C THR A 212 -17.38 15.29 30.20
N ILE A 213 -16.89 14.42 31.09
CA ILE A 213 -17.70 13.81 32.13
C ILE A 213 -18.07 14.97 33.06
N ASP A 214 -19.25 15.53 32.86
CA ASP A 214 -19.97 16.28 33.89
C ASP A 214 -20.50 15.32 34.97
#